data_AF-A0A2D5P7J9-F1
#
_entry.id   AF-A0A2D5P7J9-F1
#
_cell.length_a   1.000
_cell.length_b   1.000
_cell.length_c   1.000
_cell.angle_alpha   90.00
_cell.angle_beta   90.00
_cell.angle_gamma   90.00
#
_symmetry.space_group_name_H-M   'P 1'
#
loop_
_entity.id
_entity.type
_entity.pdbx_description
1 polymer ?
#
loop_
_entity_poly.entity_id
_entity_poly.type
_entity_poly.pdbx_seq_one_letter_code
_entity_poly.pdbx_strand_id
1 'polypeptide(L)'
;MKIVILCFILINTVFAAEYYAKLEPIESYKVKAAVAGKVVFSNSKIEGFKANNTTIIELDSKVNQMDLQQSRNKLKFINDMIEIETNNYNRLKKVSSKSAFEKDTQKLKVITLKSSKADMLINIENLKDTIKNKKLIEKSNYISMISVKKGDYVTPGTLLYEAKDLSKGKLEIFVPIAETEKLREKDVYLDGIKSDIKINKIFNIADSQNISSYKVELLVPNVKTFSRLVKIEFK
;
A
#
# COMPACT_ATOMS: atom_id res chain seq x y z
N MET A 1 17.10 -8.20 -65.18
CA MET A 1 17.71 -7.57 -63.98
C MET A 1 16.79 -6.59 -63.23
N LYS A 2 15.95 -5.78 -63.88
CA LYS A 2 15.10 -4.78 -63.18
C LYS A 2 14.09 -5.39 -62.18
N ILE A 3 13.51 -6.56 -62.49
CA ILE A 3 12.55 -7.25 -61.60
C ILE A 3 13.23 -7.83 -60.34
N VAL A 4 14.48 -8.28 -60.46
CA VAL A 4 15.25 -8.83 -59.33
C VAL A 4 15.64 -7.72 -58.35
N ILE A 5 15.99 -6.53 -58.85
CA ILE A 5 16.26 -5.34 -58.03
C ILE A 5 15.00 -4.88 -57.30
N LEU A 6 13.84 -4.92 -57.97
CA LEU A 6 12.55 -4.59 -57.36
C LEU A 6 12.20 -5.57 -56.22
N CYS A 7 12.47 -6.87 -56.39
CA CYS A 7 12.29 -7.87 -55.33
C CYS A 7 13.22 -7.63 -54.13
N PHE A 8 14.47 -7.23 -54.36
CA PHE A 8 15.40 -6.89 -53.26
C PHE A 8 14.98 -5.64 -52.47
N ILE A 9 14.32 -4.67 -53.11
CA ILE A 9 13.79 -3.47 -52.42
C ILE A 9 12.57 -3.81 -51.56
N LEU A 10 11.71 -4.74 -52.01
CA LEU A 10 10.53 -5.21 -51.27
C LEU A 10 10.87 -6.06 -50.03
N ILE A 11 12.02 -6.76 -50.01
CA ILE A 11 12.42 -7.59 -48.86
C ILE A 11 12.83 -6.73 -47.65
N ASN A 12 13.21 -5.46 -47.86
CA ASN A 12 13.69 -4.58 -46.80
C ASN A 12 12.57 -3.85 -46.02
N THR A 13 11.30 -4.02 -46.39
CA THR A 13 10.19 -3.21 -45.81
C THR A 13 9.33 -3.92 -44.77
N VAL A 14 9.67 -5.15 -44.34
CA VAL A 14 8.77 -5.96 -43.48
C VAL A 14 9.41 -6.45 -42.17
N PHE A 15 10.37 -5.71 -41.62
CA PHE A 15 10.79 -5.95 -40.23
C PHE A 15 9.98 -5.05 -39.30
N ALA A 16 8.79 -5.52 -38.93
CA ALA A 16 8.08 -4.98 -37.78
C ALA A 16 8.90 -5.28 -36.52
N ALA A 17 9.15 -4.27 -35.68
CA ALA A 17 9.86 -4.48 -34.42
C ALA A 17 9.05 -5.43 -33.53
N GLU A 18 9.67 -6.55 -33.15
CA GLU A 18 9.09 -7.55 -32.26
C GLU A 18 9.64 -7.35 -30.85
N TYR A 19 8.75 -7.28 -29.87
CA TYR A 19 9.09 -7.16 -28.47
C TYR A 19 8.58 -8.39 -27.72
N TYR A 20 9.30 -8.79 -26.67
CA TYR A 20 8.88 -9.88 -25.80
C TYR A 20 8.79 -9.36 -24.37
N ALA A 21 7.66 -9.60 -23.72
CA ALA A 21 7.46 -9.26 -22.32
C ALA A 21 6.80 -10.39 -21.57
N LYS A 22 7.15 -10.50 -20.29
CA LYS A 22 6.46 -11.39 -19.36
C LYS A 22 5.13 -10.75 -18.97
N LEU A 23 4.05 -11.52 -19.00
CA LEU A 23 2.73 -11.07 -18.56
C LEU A 23 2.68 -11.06 -17.03
N GLU A 24 2.85 -9.89 -16.44
CA GLU A 24 2.87 -9.71 -15.00
C GLU A 24 1.51 -9.27 -14.45
N PRO A 25 1.23 -9.47 -13.16
CA PRO A 25 0.12 -8.82 -12.48
C PRO A 25 0.18 -7.30 -12.65
N ILE A 26 -0.99 -6.63 -12.64
CA ILE A 26 -1.01 -5.17 -12.74
C ILE A 26 -0.22 -4.51 -11.60
N GLU A 27 -0.40 -5.02 -10.38
CA GLU A 27 0.30 -4.55 -9.18
C GLU A 27 0.78 -5.73 -8.34
N SER A 28 1.95 -5.53 -7.72
CA SER A 28 2.54 -6.46 -6.76
C SER A 28 2.89 -5.70 -5.48
N TYR A 29 2.30 -6.13 -4.38
CA TYR A 29 2.41 -5.49 -3.07
C TYR A 29 3.31 -6.31 -2.15
N LYS A 30 4.29 -5.64 -1.56
CA LYS A 30 5.10 -6.19 -0.45
C LYS A 30 4.54 -5.66 0.86
N VAL A 31 3.72 -6.45 1.53
CA VAL A 31 3.08 -6.04 2.77
C VAL A 31 4.07 -6.23 3.92
N LYS A 32 4.35 -5.12 4.60
CA LYS A 32 5.33 -5.05 5.68
C LYS A 32 4.66 -4.77 7.03
N ALA A 33 5.32 -5.15 8.11
CA ALA A 33 4.86 -4.85 9.46
C ALA A 33 4.90 -3.34 9.71
N ALA A 34 3.78 -2.76 10.13
CA ALA A 34 3.74 -1.38 10.60
C ALA A 34 4.15 -1.27 12.08
N VAL A 35 3.98 -2.34 12.85
CA VAL A 35 4.22 -2.39 14.29
C VAL A 35 4.99 -3.64 14.68
N ALA A 36 5.73 -3.57 15.79
CA ALA A 36 6.44 -4.71 16.34
C ALA A 36 5.49 -5.70 17.04
N GLY A 37 5.85 -6.97 17.02
CA GLY A 37 5.16 -7.99 17.81
C GLY A 37 5.53 -9.41 17.44
N LYS A 38 5.15 -10.34 18.32
CA LYS A 38 5.23 -11.78 18.05
C LYS A 38 4.06 -12.20 17.16
N VAL A 39 4.34 -12.97 16.12
CA VAL A 39 3.32 -13.56 15.25
C VAL A 39 2.58 -14.66 16.01
N VAL A 40 1.30 -14.47 16.29
CA VAL A 40 0.43 -15.46 16.96
C VAL A 40 -0.33 -16.32 15.95
N PHE A 41 -0.51 -15.82 14.74
CA PHE A 41 -1.16 -16.53 13.65
C PHE A 41 -0.53 -16.15 12.30
N SER A 42 -0.33 -17.15 11.44
CA SER A 42 0.12 -17.00 10.06
C SER A 42 -0.61 -18.04 9.21
N ASN A 43 -1.30 -17.60 8.16
CA ASN A 43 -2.16 -18.43 7.31
C ASN A 43 -1.42 -19.01 6.11
N SER A 44 -0.40 -19.86 6.33
CA SER A 44 0.37 -20.45 5.23
C SER A 44 -0.46 -21.25 4.22
N LYS A 45 -1.67 -21.69 4.58
CA LYS A 45 -2.56 -22.44 3.68
C LYS A 45 -3.11 -21.62 2.51
N ILE A 46 -3.09 -20.29 2.60
CA ILE A 46 -3.63 -19.41 1.57
C ILE A 46 -2.60 -19.00 0.52
N GLU A 47 -1.33 -19.35 0.72
CA GLU A 47 -0.32 -19.20 -0.31
C GLU A 47 -0.76 -19.93 -1.59
N GLY A 48 -0.68 -19.24 -2.71
CA GLY A 48 -1.17 -19.77 -3.98
C GLY A 48 -2.65 -19.50 -4.27
N PHE A 49 -3.37 -18.81 -3.38
CA PHE A 49 -4.81 -18.56 -3.52
C PHE A 49 -5.19 -17.08 -3.32
N LYS A 50 -6.42 -16.72 -3.70
CA LYS A 50 -7.00 -15.40 -3.41
C LYS A 50 -7.39 -15.31 -1.93
N ALA A 51 -7.13 -14.15 -1.32
CA ALA A 51 -7.32 -13.93 0.10
C ALA A 51 -8.77 -13.97 0.58
N ASN A 52 -9.74 -13.51 -0.22
CA ASN A 52 -11.18 -13.55 0.09
C ASN A 52 -11.55 -13.05 1.50
N ASN A 53 -11.02 -11.87 1.89
CA ASN A 53 -11.26 -11.22 3.18
C ASN A 53 -10.84 -12.05 4.39
N THR A 54 -9.80 -12.88 4.24
CA THR A 54 -9.26 -13.70 5.32
C THR A 54 -8.15 -12.97 6.07
N THR A 55 -7.96 -13.38 7.33
CA THR A 55 -6.79 -12.97 8.10
C THR A 55 -5.57 -13.71 7.55
N ILE A 56 -4.52 -12.97 7.23
CA ILE A 56 -3.26 -13.51 6.71
C ILE A 56 -2.29 -13.69 7.87
N ILE A 57 -2.09 -12.64 8.67
CA ILE A 57 -1.18 -12.62 9.81
C ILE A 57 -1.84 -11.89 10.97
N GLU A 58 -1.60 -12.39 12.18
CA GLU A 58 -1.95 -11.71 13.42
C GLU A 58 -0.74 -11.66 14.35
N LEU A 59 -0.48 -10.47 14.89
CA LEU A 59 0.54 -10.20 15.89
C LEU A 59 -0.11 -10.11 17.27
N ASP A 60 0.61 -10.51 18.31
CA ASP A 60 0.12 -10.46 19.69
C ASP A 60 -0.24 -9.02 20.08
N SER A 61 -1.51 -8.79 20.39
CA SER A 61 -2.05 -7.50 20.81
C SER A 61 -2.56 -7.48 22.24
N LYS A 62 -2.38 -8.55 23.02
CA LYS A 62 -3.00 -8.72 24.35
C LYS A 62 -2.65 -7.58 25.30
N VAL A 63 -1.36 -7.26 25.43
CA VAL A 63 -0.89 -6.17 26.30
C VAL A 63 -1.43 -4.82 25.83
N ASN A 64 -1.41 -4.55 24.53
CA ASN A 64 -1.93 -3.28 23.99
C ASN A 64 -3.44 -3.12 24.24
N GLN A 65 -4.21 -4.20 24.15
CA GLN A 65 -5.65 -4.16 24.45
C GLN A 65 -5.91 -3.86 25.94
N MET A 66 -5.13 -4.48 26.83
CA MET A 66 -5.18 -4.19 28.27
C MET A 66 -4.83 -2.72 28.54
N ASP A 67 -3.75 -2.22 27.95
CA ASP A 67 -3.33 -0.82 28.09
C ASP A 67 -4.40 0.14 27.58
N LEU A 68 -5.03 -0.15 26.43
CA LEU A 68 -6.11 0.66 25.89
C LEU A 68 -7.30 0.74 26.85
N GLN A 69 -7.68 -0.39 27.46
CA GLN A 69 -8.75 -0.42 28.46
C GLN A 69 -8.38 0.43 29.69
N GLN A 70 -7.16 0.29 30.20
CA GLN A 70 -6.71 1.07 31.35
C GLN A 70 -6.59 2.56 31.05
N SER A 71 -6.11 2.94 29.87
CA SER A 71 -6.08 4.35 29.43
C SER A 71 -7.47 4.95 29.33
N ARG A 72 -8.48 4.21 28.86
CA ARG A 72 -9.88 4.67 28.86
C ARG A 72 -10.42 4.87 30.27
N ASN A 73 -10.10 3.98 31.21
CA ASN A 73 -10.48 4.15 32.61
C ASN A 73 -9.82 5.39 33.23
N LYS A 74 -8.51 5.58 33.00
CA LYS A 74 -7.79 6.79 33.44
C LYS A 74 -8.39 8.07 32.87
N LEU A 75 -8.77 8.06 31.59
CA LEU A 75 -9.45 9.20 30.96
C LEU A 75 -10.77 9.54 31.66
N LYS A 76 -11.54 8.53 32.09
CA LYS A 76 -12.77 8.75 32.87
C LYS A 76 -12.44 9.49 34.18
N PHE A 77 -11.46 9.01 34.94
CA PHE A 77 -11.05 9.67 36.19
C PHE A 77 -10.54 11.09 35.97
N ILE A 78 -9.79 11.34 34.90
CA ILE A 78 -9.35 12.70 34.55
C ILE A 78 -10.55 13.61 34.25
N ASN A 79 -11.58 13.12 33.54
CA ASN A 79 -12.80 13.90 33.30
C ASN A 79 -13.52 14.24 34.60
N ASP A 80 -13.67 13.27 35.51
CA ASP A 80 -14.29 13.49 36.82
C ASP A 80 -13.50 14.53 37.64
N MET A 81 -12.17 14.46 37.63
CA MET A 81 -11.30 15.46 38.27
C MET A 81 -11.46 16.85 37.64
N ILE A 82 -11.53 16.95 36.31
CA ILE A 82 -11.76 18.23 35.62
C ILE A 82 -13.09 18.83 36.06
N GLU A 83 -14.14 18.02 36.17
CA GLU A 83 -15.47 18.48 36.60
C GLU A 83 -15.41 19.03 38.03
N ILE A 84 -14.83 18.27 38.97
CA ILE A 84 -14.67 18.67 40.37
C ILE A 84 -13.88 19.98 40.47
N GLU A 85 -12.71 20.04 39.83
CA GLU A 85 -11.83 21.21 39.93
C GLU A 85 -12.41 22.44 39.22
N THR A 86 -13.19 22.25 38.14
CA THR A 86 -13.93 23.33 37.47
C THR A 86 -15.03 23.86 38.37
N ASN A 87 -15.78 22.98 39.04
CA ASN A 87 -16.80 23.38 40.01
C ASN A 87 -16.18 24.13 41.20
N ASN A 88 -15.04 23.66 41.70
CA ASN A 88 -14.28 24.33 42.76
C ASN A 88 -13.81 25.72 42.32
N TYR A 89 -13.26 25.85 41.11
CA TYR A 89 -12.88 27.14 40.55
C TYR A 89 -14.07 28.10 40.43
N ASN A 90 -15.21 27.61 39.92
CA ASN A 90 -16.43 28.41 39.77
C ASN A 90 -16.98 28.89 41.11
N ARG A 91 -16.92 28.05 42.16
CA ARG A 91 -17.27 28.44 43.53
C ARG A 91 -16.29 29.49 44.07
N LEU A 92 -14.99 29.24 43.94
CA LEU A 92 -13.94 30.15 44.42
C LEU A 92 -14.01 31.53 43.76
N LYS A 93 -14.39 31.59 42.47
CA LYS A 93 -14.57 32.85 41.74
C LYS A 93 -15.66 33.75 42.36
N LYS A 94 -16.69 33.15 42.97
CA LYS A 94 -17.79 33.87 43.66
C LYS A 94 -17.40 34.39 45.04
N VAL A 95 -16.27 33.93 45.59
CA VAL A 95 -15.78 34.38 46.90
C VAL A 95 -14.98 35.67 46.73
N SER A 96 -15.51 36.78 47.24
CA SER A 96 -14.88 38.11 47.14
C SER A 96 -13.62 38.23 48.00
N SER A 97 -13.58 37.58 49.16
CA SER A 97 -12.44 37.60 50.09
C SER A 97 -11.22 36.80 49.62
N LYS A 98 -11.34 36.07 48.50
CA LYS A 98 -10.25 35.25 47.95
C LYS A 98 -9.43 36.03 46.93
N SER A 99 -8.12 35.93 47.08
CA SER A 99 -7.15 36.65 46.25
C SER A 99 -7.21 36.19 44.78
N ALA A 100 -6.77 37.05 43.88
CA ALA A 100 -6.60 36.68 42.47
C ALA A 100 -5.61 35.51 42.32
N PHE A 101 -4.53 35.52 43.11
CA PHE A 101 -3.54 34.44 43.14
C PHE A 101 -4.15 33.06 43.48
N GLU A 102 -5.00 32.97 44.50
CA GLU A 102 -5.68 31.71 44.85
C GLU A 102 -6.62 31.25 43.71
N LYS A 103 -7.34 32.20 43.09
CA LYS A 103 -8.24 31.92 41.96
C LYS A 103 -7.46 31.39 40.76
N ASP A 104 -6.33 32.01 40.43
CA ASP A 104 -5.46 31.59 39.33
C ASP A 104 -4.79 30.24 39.61
N THR A 105 -4.36 30.00 40.85
CA THR A 105 -3.82 28.69 41.26
C THR A 105 -4.84 27.58 41.04
N GLN A 106 -6.11 27.80 41.39
CA GLN A 106 -7.17 26.83 41.17
C GLN A 106 -7.49 26.65 39.66
N LYS A 107 -7.45 27.74 38.88
CA LYS A 107 -7.60 27.69 37.42
C LYS A 107 -6.48 26.88 36.76
N LEU A 108 -5.24 27.03 37.23
CA LEU A 108 -4.09 26.29 36.73
C LEU A 108 -4.27 24.78 36.90
N LYS A 109 -4.80 24.30 38.03
CA LYS A 109 -5.12 22.88 38.21
C LYS A 109 -6.06 22.34 37.13
N VAL A 110 -7.13 23.09 36.81
CA VAL A 110 -8.07 22.73 35.73
C VAL A 110 -7.35 22.65 34.38
N ILE A 111 -6.48 23.63 34.10
CA ILE A 111 -5.71 23.67 32.84
C ILE A 111 -4.75 22.46 32.74
N THR A 112 -4.03 22.15 33.82
CA THR A 112 -3.12 20.98 33.87
C THR A 112 -3.85 19.67 33.64
N LEU A 113 -5.03 19.49 34.24
CA LEU A 113 -5.86 18.31 34.02
C LEU A 113 -6.37 18.22 32.58
N LYS A 114 -6.76 19.36 31.98
CA LYS A 114 -7.15 19.41 30.56
C LYS A 114 -5.98 19.07 29.63
N SER A 115 -4.76 19.49 29.95
CA SER A 115 -3.55 19.08 29.22
C SER A 115 -3.36 17.57 29.32
N SER A 116 -3.42 17.02 30.54
CA SER A 116 -3.29 15.58 30.78
C SER A 116 -4.35 14.76 30.05
N LYS A 117 -5.58 15.30 29.93
CA LYS A 117 -6.65 14.71 29.12
C LYS A 117 -6.26 14.63 27.65
N ALA A 118 -5.70 15.71 27.09
CA ALA A 118 -5.29 15.74 25.69
C ALA A 118 -4.20 14.69 25.41
N ASP A 119 -3.20 14.60 26.29
CA ASP A 119 -2.13 13.58 26.18
C ASP A 119 -2.69 12.15 26.25
N MET A 120 -3.64 11.91 27.16
CA MET A 120 -4.29 10.60 27.29
C MET A 120 -5.11 10.22 26.05
N LEU A 121 -5.77 11.19 25.41
CA LEU A 121 -6.50 10.97 24.16
C LEU A 121 -5.55 10.56 23.02
N ILE A 122 -4.42 11.25 22.89
CA ILE A 122 -3.39 10.90 21.89
C ILE A 122 -2.89 9.47 22.12
N ASN A 123 -2.58 9.12 23.38
CA ASN A 123 -2.13 7.77 23.72
C ASN A 123 -3.18 6.69 23.38
N ILE A 124 -4.46 6.97 23.62
CA ILE A 124 -5.56 6.05 23.25
C ILE A 124 -5.63 5.84 21.74
N GLU A 125 -5.48 6.89 20.93
CA GLU A 125 -5.48 6.76 19.48
C GLU A 125 -4.26 5.99 18.96
N ASN A 126 -3.08 6.23 19.51
CA ASN A 126 -1.86 5.46 19.18
C ASN A 126 -2.02 3.96 19.49
N LEU A 127 -2.64 3.62 20.62
CA LEU A 127 -2.91 2.22 21.00
C LEU A 127 -3.94 1.58 20.05
N LYS A 128 -5.00 2.31 19.68
CA LYS A 128 -5.98 1.82 18.69
C LYS A 128 -5.35 1.54 17.34
N ASP A 129 -4.53 2.48 16.84
CA ASP A 129 -3.82 2.31 15.58
C ASP A 129 -2.86 1.11 15.64
N THR A 130 -2.10 1.00 16.74
CA THR A 130 -1.22 -0.14 16.97
C THR A 130 -1.98 -1.47 16.93
N ILE A 131 -3.09 -1.59 17.66
CA ILE A 131 -3.89 -2.83 17.70
C ILE A 131 -4.47 -3.16 16.32
N LYS A 132 -4.99 -2.15 15.60
CA LYS A 132 -5.50 -2.33 14.24
C LYS A 132 -4.42 -2.88 13.31
N ASN A 133 -3.20 -2.35 13.39
CA ASN A 133 -2.06 -2.75 12.56
C ASN A 133 -1.46 -4.12 12.95
N LYS A 134 -1.90 -4.72 14.06
CA LYS A 134 -1.52 -6.09 14.45
C LYS A 134 -2.34 -7.18 13.79
N LYS A 135 -3.50 -6.86 13.20
CA LYS A 135 -4.34 -7.84 12.48
C LYS A 135 -4.39 -7.50 11.00
N LEU A 136 -3.75 -8.33 10.19
CA LEU A 136 -3.64 -8.11 8.75
C LEU A 136 -4.65 -8.99 8.01
N ILE A 137 -5.63 -8.33 7.40
CA ILE A 137 -6.68 -8.95 6.59
C ILE A 137 -6.47 -8.49 5.15
N GLU A 138 -6.39 -9.44 4.22
CA GLU A 138 -6.34 -9.16 2.78
C GLU A 138 -7.69 -9.48 2.15
N LYS A 139 -8.20 -8.56 1.32
CA LYS A 139 -9.56 -8.60 0.80
C LYS A 139 -9.68 -9.52 -0.40
N SER A 140 -8.89 -9.30 -1.45
CA SER A 140 -9.14 -9.95 -2.75
C SER A 140 -7.87 -10.35 -3.50
N ASN A 141 -6.71 -9.84 -3.08
CA ASN A 141 -5.46 -10.10 -3.79
C ASN A 141 -5.04 -11.56 -3.67
N TYR A 142 -4.25 -12.01 -4.64
CA TYR A 142 -3.60 -13.32 -4.62
C TYR A 142 -2.41 -13.29 -3.67
N ILE A 143 -2.33 -14.24 -2.73
CA ILE A 143 -1.22 -14.34 -1.79
C ILE A 143 -0.14 -15.22 -2.42
N SER A 144 0.97 -14.59 -2.80
CA SER A 144 2.07 -15.29 -3.47
C SER A 144 3.07 -15.92 -2.52
N MET A 145 3.30 -15.30 -1.36
CA MET A 145 4.24 -15.80 -0.36
C MET A 145 3.91 -15.17 0.99
N ILE A 146 4.00 -15.96 2.07
CA ILE A 146 4.00 -15.48 3.45
C ILE A 146 5.41 -15.70 4.02
N SER A 147 6.05 -14.62 4.43
CA SER A 147 7.46 -14.60 4.82
C SER A 147 7.70 -14.89 6.31
N VAL A 148 6.64 -15.00 7.11
CA VAL A 148 6.72 -15.18 8.57
C VAL A 148 5.84 -16.32 9.07
N LYS A 149 6.30 -17.00 10.10
CA LYS A 149 5.61 -18.12 10.74
C LYS A 149 5.14 -17.75 12.15
N LYS A 150 4.19 -18.53 12.66
CA LYS A 150 3.76 -18.42 14.06
C LYS A 150 4.97 -18.63 14.98
N GLY A 151 5.15 -17.71 15.92
CA GLY A 151 6.27 -17.72 16.86
C GLY A 151 7.35 -16.69 16.53
N ASP A 152 7.45 -16.27 15.27
CA ASP A 152 8.44 -15.27 14.83
C ASP A 152 8.17 -13.93 15.50
N TYR A 153 9.23 -13.15 15.69
CA TYR A 153 9.14 -11.78 16.16
C TYR A 153 9.47 -10.82 15.02
N VAL A 154 8.59 -9.86 14.76
CA VAL A 154 8.75 -8.90 13.68
C VAL A 154 8.92 -7.48 14.22
N THR A 155 9.68 -6.68 13.48
CA THR A 155 9.86 -5.25 13.72
C THR A 155 9.23 -4.45 12.57
N PRO A 156 8.93 -3.14 12.77
CA PRO A 156 8.42 -2.30 11.69
C PRO A 156 9.33 -2.36 10.46
N GLY A 157 8.72 -2.53 9.27
CA GLY A 157 9.42 -2.70 8.00
C GLY A 157 9.74 -4.15 7.62
N THR A 158 9.59 -5.12 8.53
CA THR A 158 9.76 -6.55 8.23
C THR A 158 8.75 -6.98 7.17
N LEU A 159 9.20 -7.71 6.13
CA LEU A 159 8.32 -8.28 5.11
C LEU A 159 7.45 -9.37 5.73
N LEU A 160 6.13 -9.25 5.57
CA LEU A 160 5.16 -10.17 6.14
C LEU A 160 4.62 -11.12 5.08
N TYR A 161 4.14 -10.58 3.96
CA TYR A 161 3.66 -11.35 2.83
C TYR A 161 3.67 -10.53 1.53
N GLU A 162 3.62 -11.23 0.40
CA GLU A 162 3.51 -10.64 -0.92
C GLU A 162 2.15 -10.94 -1.53
N ALA A 163 1.43 -9.89 -1.91
CA ALA A 163 0.11 -9.95 -2.52
C ALA A 163 0.15 -9.41 -3.95
N LYS A 164 -0.64 -9.99 -4.86
CA LYS A 164 -0.66 -9.62 -6.28
C LYS A 164 -2.09 -9.31 -6.71
N ASP A 165 -2.29 -8.19 -7.40
CA ASP A 165 -3.55 -7.89 -8.06
C ASP A 165 -3.58 -8.60 -9.42
N LEU A 166 -4.45 -9.61 -9.53
CA LEU A 166 -4.64 -10.41 -10.74
C LEU A 166 -5.83 -9.93 -11.59
N SER A 167 -6.36 -8.73 -11.35
CA SER A 167 -7.51 -8.18 -12.09
C SER A 167 -7.19 -7.95 -13.57
N LYS A 168 -5.96 -7.55 -13.87
CA LYS A 168 -5.43 -7.31 -15.21
C LYS A 168 -3.98 -7.76 -15.28
N GLY A 169 -3.52 -8.02 -16.50
CA GLY A 169 -2.09 -8.19 -16.78
C GLY A 169 -1.45 -6.89 -17.23
N LYS A 170 -0.15 -6.81 -16.99
CA LYS A 170 0.73 -5.76 -17.46
C LYS A 170 1.86 -6.38 -18.27
N LEU A 171 2.14 -5.77 -19.42
CA LEU A 171 3.31 -6.08 -20.24
C LEU A 171 4.18 -4.83 -20.27
N GLU A 172 5.44 -4.97 -19.85
CA GLU A 172 6.44 -3.91 -19.91
C GLU A 172 7.48 -4.27 -20.98
N ILE A 173 7.65 -3.38 -21.97
CA ILE A 173 8.64 -3.50 -23.03
C ILE A 173 9.49 -2.22 -23.10
N PHE A 174 10.66 -2.32 -23.73
CA PHE A 174 11.55 -1.18 -23.96
C PHE A 174 11.61 -0.89 -25.46
N VAL A 175 11.07 0.26 -25.87
CA VAL A 175 10.97 0.69 -27.27
C VAL A 175 11.99 1.80 -27.52
N PRO A 176 12.80 1.76 -28.60
CA PRO A 176 13.76 2.82 -28.92
C PRO A 176 13.11 4.21 -28.96
N ILE A 177 13.79 5.21 -28.39
CA ILE A 177 13.24 6.58 -28.25
C ILE A 177 12.73 7.13 -29.59
N ALA A 178 13.48 6.92 -30.67
CA ALA A 178 13.12 7.37 -32.02
C ALA A 178 11.79 6.77 -32.55
N GLU A 179 11.36 5.62 -32.05
CA GLU A 179 10.14 4.93 -32.49
C GLU A 179 8.92 5.24 -31.61
N THR A 180 9.14 5.81 -30.42
CA THR A 180 8.09 5.99 -29.41
C THR A 180 7.03 7.01 -29.79
N GLU A 181 7.38 8.04 -30.56
CA GLU A 181 6.44 9.10 -30.99
C GLU A 181 5.31 8.55 -31.86
N LYS A 182 5.63 7.59 -32.76
CA LYS A 182 4.69 6.99 -33.70
C LYS A 182 3.96 5.77 -33.13
N LEU A 183 4.29 5.35 -31.92
CA LEU A 183 3.80 4.10 -31.34
C LEU A 183 2.30 4.14 -31.00
N ARG A 184 1.79 5.33 -30.67
CA ARG A 184 0.37 5.53 -30.29
C ARG A 184 -0.61 5.36 -31.45
N GLU A 185 -0.12 5.47 -32.68
CA GLU A 185 -0.93 5.39 -33.91
C GLU A 185 -1.01 3.97 -34.47
N LYS A 186 -0.16 3.05 -33.96
CA LYS A 186 -0.06 1.67 -34.45
C LYS A 186 -1.05 0.75 -33.76
N ASP A 187 -1.47 -0.28 -34.51
CA ASP A 187 -2.24 -1.38 -33.96
C ASP A 187 -1.34 -2.31 -33.14
N VAL A 188 -1.84 -2.77 -31.99
CA VAL A 188 -1.10 -3.69 -31.11
C VAL A 188 -1.51 -5.13 -31.40
N TYR A 189 -0.53 -5.96 -31.71
CA TYR A 189 -0.71 -7.40 -31.88
C TYR A 189 -0.05 -8.13 -30.71
N LEU A 190 -0.76 -9.09 -30.11
CA LEU A 190 -0.24 -10.00 -29.09
C LEU A 190 -0.19 -11.41 -29.68
N ASP A 191 0.98 -12.05 -29.64
CA ASP A 191 1.22 -13.39 -30.20
C ASP A 191 0.73 -13.51 -31.67
N GLY A 192 0.89 -12.44 -32.45
CA GLY A 192 0.48 -12.35 -33.86
C GLY A 192 -1.01 -12.06 -34.09
N ILE A 193 -1.82 -11.94 -33.04
CA ILE A 193 -3.26 -11.66 -33.11
C ILE A 193 -3.51 -10.18 -32.83
N LYS A 194 -4.26 -9.50 -33.72
CA LYS A 194 -4.67 -8.10 -33.50
C LYS A 194 -5.48 -8.02 -32.20
N SER A 195 -5.09 -7.10 -31.33
CA SER A 195 -5.74 -6.90 -30.04
C SER A 195 -6.35 -5.50 -29.96
N ASP A 196 -7.42 -5.36 -29.17
CA ASP A 196 -8.03 -4.05 -28.85
C ASP A 196 -7.26 -3.31 -27.74
N ILE A 197 -6.08 -3.80 -27.37
CA ILE A 197 -5.27 -3.29 -26.27
C ILE A 197 -4.57 -2.02 -26.73
N LYS A 198 -4.64 -1.00 -25.89
CA LYS A 198 -3.94 0.27 -26.10
C LYS A 198 -2.77 0.40 -25.13
N ILE A 199 -1.80 1.20 -25.53
CA ILE A 199 -0.69 1.60 -24.67
C ILE A 199 -1.27 2.35 -23.48
N ASN A 200 -0.97 1.88 -22.28
CA ASN A 200 -1.38 2.52 -21.04
C ASN A 200 -0.46 3.70 -20.73
N LYS A 201 0.86 3.48 -20.81
CA LYS A 201 1.86 4.48 -20.47
C LYS A 201 3.12 4.33 -21.32
N ILE A 202 3.71 5.46 -21.68
CA ILE A 202 5.07 5.57 -22.20
C ILE A 202 5.82 6.42 -21.19
N PHE A 203 6.95 5.92 -20.70
CA PHE A 203 7.79 6.64 -19.75
C PHE A 203 8.76 7.55 -20.53
N ASN A 204 8.67 8.86 -20.34
CA ASN A 204 9.48 9.84 -21.08
C ASN A 204 10.92 9.99 -20.56
N ILE A 205 11.34 9.09 -19.68
CA ILE A 205 12.69 9.04 -19.11
C ILE A 205 13.22 7.65 -19.38
N ALA A 206 14.42 7.57 -19.94
CA ALA A 206 15.07 6.30 -20.23
C ALA A 206 15.36 5.53 -18.95
N ASP A 207 15.27 4.21 -19.03
CA ASP A 207 15.53 3.34 -17.89
C ASP A 207 17.02 3.29 -17.55
N SER A 208 17.33 2.99 -16.29
CA SER A 208 18.71 2.85 -15.80
C SER A 208 19.55 1.84 -16.60
N GLN A 209 18.94 0.77 -17.12
CA GLN A 209 19.60 -0.25 -17.92
C GLN A 209 19.45 0.01 -19.43
N ASN A 210 18.30 0.55 -19.85
CA ASN A 210 17.99 0.77 -21.27
C ASN A 210 17.98 2.27 -21.59
N ILE A 211 19.17 2.87 -21.70
CA ILE A 211 19.37 4.32 -21.86
C ILE A 211 18.87 4.89 -23.20
N SER A 212 18.75 4.06 -24.23
CA SER A 212 18.30 4.45 -25.57
C SER A 212 16.83 4.11 -25.85
N SER A 213 16.10 3.63 -24.85
CA SER A 213 14.74 3.14 -25.00
C SER A 213 13.84 3.65 -23.89
N TYR A 214 12.59 3.94 -24.24
CA TYR A 214 11.56 4.24 -23.26
C TYR A 214 10.81 2.97 -22.87
N LYS A 215 10.48 2.90 -21.59
CA LYS A 215 9.58 1.86 -21.09
C LYS A 215 8.17 2.13 -21.60
N VAL A 216 7.53 1.13 -22.16
CA VAL A 216 6.14 1.16 -22.63
C VAL A 216 5.37 0.09 -21.90
N GLU A 217 4.21 0.47 -21.37
CA GLU A 217 3.33 -0.37 -20.58
C GLU A 217 2.02 -0.60 -21.34
N LEU A 218 1.63 -1.87 -21.47
CA LEU A 218 0.36 -2.31 -22.04
C LEU A 218 -0.46 -3.02 -20.97
N LEU A 219 -1.76 -2.77 -20.92
CA LEU A 219 -2.68 -3.44 -20.00
C LEU A 219 -3.52 -4.48 -20.73
N VAL A 220 -3.45 -5.73 -20.27
CA VAL A 220 -4.16 -6.86 -20.83
C VAL A 220 -5.37 -7.18 -19.94
N PRO A 221 -6.61 -7.01 -20.41
CA PRO A 221 -7.78 -7.44 -19.66
C PRO A 221 -7.95 -8.97 -19.68
N ASN A 222 -8.69 -9.52 -18.72
CA ASN A 222 -9.14 -10.93 -18.71
C ASN A 222 -8.02 -11.97 -18.84
N VAL A 223 -6.92 -11.78 -18.12
CA VAL A 223 -5.77 -12.71 -18.14
C VAL A 223 -6.11 -14.01 -17.43
N LYS A 224 -5.93 -15.13 -18.12
CA LYS A 224 -6.09 -16.48 -17.56
C LYS A 224 -4.81 -17.00 -16.89
N THR A 225 -3.67 -16.76 -17.54
CA THR A 225 -2.37 -17.30 -17.11
C THR A 225 -1.34 -16.19 -17.07
N PHE A 226 -0.83 -15.90 -15.88
CA PHE A 226 0.25 -14.94 -15.65
C PHE A 226 1.62 -15.63 -15.80
N SER A 227 2.67 -14.82 -15.88
CA SER A 227 4.08 -15.24 -16.03
C SER A 227 4.46 -15.92 -17.35
N ARG A 228 3.57 -15.92 -18.36
CA ARG A 228 3.91 -16.35 -19.71
C ARG A 228 4.66 -15.26 -20.48
N LEU A 229 5.54 -15.65 -21.38
CA LEU A 229 6.15 -14.73 -22.35
C LEU A 229 5.11 -14.43 -23.44
N VAL A 230 4.98 -13.16 -23.81
CA VAL A 230 4.06 -12.68 -24.85
C VAL A 230 4.86 -11.92 -25.88
N LYS A 231 4.65 -12.27 -27.15
CA LYS A 231 5.20 -11.52 -28.28
C LYS A 231 4.29 -10.31 -28.55
N ILE A 232 4.88 -9.13 -28.71
CA ILE A 232 4.20 -7.86 -28.95
C ILE A 232 4.74 -7.27 -30.24
N GLU A 233 3.85 -6.90 -31.14
CA GLU A 233 4.20 -6.26 -32.41
C GLU A 233 3.36 -4.99 -32.59
N PHE A 234 3.98 -3.93 -33.10
CA PHE A 234 3.30 -2.69 -33.47
C PHE A 234 3.29 -2.56 -34.99
N LYS A 235 2.10 -2.65 -35.59
CA LYS A 235 1.91 -2.63 -37.04
C LYS A 235 1.07 -1.43 -37.47
#